data_AF-A0A1D2U070-F1
#
_entry.id   AF-A0A1D2U070-F1
#
_cell.length_a   1.000
_cell.length_b   1.000
_cell.length_c   1.000
_cell.angle_alpha   90.00
_cell.angle_beta   90.00
_cell.angle_gamma   90.00
#
_symmetry.space_group_name_H-M   'P 1'
#
loop_
_entity.id
_entity.type
_entity.pdbx_description
1 polymer ?
#
loop_
_entity_poly.entity_id
_entity_poly.type
_entity_poly.pdbx_seq_one_letter_code
_entity_poly.pdbx_strand_id
1 'polypeptide(L)'
;MERPLTEAAQVDRRRFAAGLAAAIGGLAVAGCAQRSAMLVNPARPALGYGPTIADPAGLIDLPAGFSYRVISQFGDRMSDGRFVPDRADGMGCFALPGGRHALVRNHELPINRIDDGAMRGRNADFPAFDRLSDGRALPGGTTTIVLDDAKGDIVSQHLSLAGTIRNCAGGTTPWGSWLSCEEDMTRAGNGVGQDHGWVFEVPASARGLVDPQPIRAMGRFNHEAAAVDPRTGIVYLTEDRDDGLLYRFLPNERGQLLKGGRLQALALLDPARTDSRNWTGEDMAQGQWLPVRWVDLDGTDAPDDDLRLRGNRAGALRFARGEGIHWGDGELFFCCTSGGS
;
A
#
# COMPACT_ATOMS: atom_id res chain seq x y z
N MET A 1 -17.66 60.27 -8.70
CA MET A 1 -18.22 58.93 -8.46
C MET A 1 -17.06 57.95 -8.48
N GLU A 2 -16.45 57.79 -7.32
CA GLU A 2 -15.29 56.93 -7.10
C GLU A 2 -15.75 55.48 -6.94
N ARG A 3 -15.07 54.55 -7.60
CA ARG A 3 -15.16 53.11 -7.34
C ARG A 3 -13.89 52.71 -6.57
N PRO A 4 -13.98 52.04 -5.42
CA PRO A 4 -12.78 51.58 -4.73
C PRO A 4 -12.20 50.34 -5.43
N LEU A 5 -10.88 50.36 -5.55
CA LEU A 5 -10.04 49.24 -5.95
C LEU A 5 -10.05 48.20 -4.82
N THR A 6 -10.44 46.97 -5.13
CA THR A 6 -10.30 45.83 -4.22
C THR A 6 -8.82 45.45 -4.10
N GLU A 7 -8.28 45.55 -2.89
CA GLU A 7 -6.99 45.00 -2.49
C GLU A 7 -6.94 43.49 -2.79
N ALA A 8 -5.92 43.06 -3.52
CA ALA A 8 -5.57 41.65 -3.64
C ALA A 8 -4.99 41.18 -2.31
N ALA A 9 -5.72 40.30 -1.61
CA ALA A 9 -5.22 39.65 -0.41
C ALA A 9 -4.01 38.77 -0.77
N GLN A 10 -2.83 39.21 -0.36
CA GLN A 10 -1.59 38.45 -0.44
C GLN A 10 -1.74 37.17 0.41
N VAL A 11 -1.67 36.00 -0.23
CA VAL A 11 -1.67 34.72 0.47
C VAL A 11 -0.37 34.57 1.23
N ASP A 12 -0.43 34.78 2.55
CA ASP A 12 0.69 34.56 3.47
C ASP A 12 0.99 33.06 3.56
N ARG A 13 2.20 32.67 3.15
CA ARG A 13 2.70 31.28 3.16
C ARG A 13 2.62 30.63 4.55
N ARG A 14 2.52 31.41 5.64
CA ARG A 14 2.34 30.89 7.01
C ARG A 14 0.91 30.55 7.39
N ARG A 15 -0.10 31.02 6.64
CA ARG A 15 -1.53 30.69 6.90
C ARG A 15 -2.03 29.46 6.14
N PHE A 16 -1.30 28.99 5.13
CA PHE A 16 -1.67 27.78 4.37
C PHE A 16 -1.25 26.47 5.07
N ALA A 17 -0.22 26.50 5.93
CA ALA A 17 0.25 25.34 6.66
C ALA A 17 -0.68 24.87 7.82
N ALA A 18 -1.67 25.69 8.20
CA ALA A 18 -2.59 25.35 9.29
C ALA A 18 -3.85 24.58 8.83
N GLY A 19 -4.01 24.34 7.52
CA GLY A 19 -5.20 23.70 6.94
C GLY A 19 -5.03 22.25 6.49
N LEU A 20 -3.84 21.67 6.60
CA LEU A 20 -3.50 20.39 5.95
C LEU A 20 -3.24 19.24 6.95
N ALA A 21 -4.13 19.08 7.93
CA ALA A 21 -4.06 17.98 8.90
C ALA A 21 -5.42 17.28 9.12
N ALA A 22 -6.31 17.30 8.11
CA ALA A 22 -7.68 16.80 8.24
C ALA A 22 -8.09 15.75 7.18
N ALA A 23 -7.14 15.02 6.60
CA ALA A 23 -7.45 13.98 5.61
C ALA A 23 -6.49 12.76 5.64
N ILE A 24 -6.09 12.32 6.83
CA ILE A 24 -5.52 10.97 7.01
C ILE A 24 -6.33 10.30 8.12
N GLY A 25 -7.40 9.62 7.74
CA GLY A 25 -8.28 8.90 8.65
C GLY A 25 -8.77 7.64 7.98
N GLY A 26 -8.13 6.51 8.29
CA GLY A 26 -8.55 5.23 7.70
C GLY A 26 -7.70 4.02 8.02
N LEU A 27 -7.03 3.94 9.18
CA LEU A 27 -6.71 2.66 9.83
C LEU A 27 -6.34 2.89 11.30
N ALA A 28 -7.29 2.70 12.22
CA ALA A 28 -7.01 2.58 13.65
C ALA A 28 -8.11 1.73 14.32
N VAL A 29 -7.72 0.50 14.60
CA VAL A 29 -8.19 -0.48 15.58
C VAL A 29 -9.34 -0.04 16.50
N ALA A 30 -10.38 -0.88 16.54
CA ALA A 30 -11.44 -0.88 17.54
C ALA A 30 -10.87 -0.95 18.98
N GLY A 31 -11.13 0.08 19.78
CA GLY A 31 -10.77 0.09 21.20
C GLY A 31 -11.38 1.26 21.96
N CYS A 32 -12.37 0.93 22.81
CA CYS A 32 -12.87 1.74 23.93
C CYS A 32 -13.61 3.05 23.61
N ALA A 33 -14.93 2.95 23.55
CA ALA A 33 -15.85 4.06 23.70
C ALA A 33 -15.73 4.71 25.10
N GLN A 34 -15.21 5.93 25.16
CA GLN A 34 -15.56 6.87 26.24
C GLN A 34 -16.50 7.93 25.67
N ARG A 35 -17.77 7.83 26.06
CA ARG A 35 -18.80 8.83 25.84
C ARG A 35 -18.39 10.13 26.52
N SER A 36 -18.08 11.16 25.75
CA SER A 36 -18.12 12.54 26.20
C SER A 36 -19.00 13.32 25.24
N ALA A 37 -20.22 13.64 25.68
CA ALA A 37 -21.10 14.55 24.98
C ALA A 37 -20.45 15.96 25.01
N MET A 38 -19.98 16.43 23.85
CA MET A 38 -19.43 17.77 23.68
C MET A 38 -20.44 18.63 22.93
N LEU A 39 -20.89 19.69 23.60
CA LEU A 39 -21.68 20.79 23.05
C LEU A 39 -20.97 21.37 21.81
N VAL A 40 -21.66 21.36 20.67
CA VAL A 40 -21.16 21.94 19.42
C VAL A 40 -21.15 23.46 19.55
N ASN A 41 -19.97 24.07 19.63
CA ASN A 41 -19.79 25.51 19.56
C ASN A 41 -19.94 25.97 18.08
N PRO A 42 -20.91 26.84 17.73
CA PRO A 42 -21.21 27.20 16.34
C PRO A 42 -20.15 28.10 15.66
N ALA A 43 -19.07 28.48 16.35
CA ALA A 43 -18.04 29.38 15.83
C ALA A 43 -16.87 28.71 15.09
N ARG A 44 -16.90 27.38 14.89
CA ARG A 44 -15.96 26.66 14.02
C ARG A 44 -16.77 25.79 13.06
N PRO A 45 -16.55 25.85 11.73
CA PRO A 45 -17.08 24.81 10.86
C PRO A 45 -16.60 23.48 11.43
N ALA A 46 -17.50 22.52 11.63
CA ALA A 46 -17.12 21.20 12.11
C ALA A 46 -16.03 20.67 11.16
N LEU A 47 -14.83 20.46 11.68
CA LEU A 47 -13.77 19.77 10.95
C LEU A 47 -14.28 18.34 10.68
N GLY A 48 -14.48 18.00 9.41
CA GLY A 48 -14.97 16.68 8.98
C GLY A 48 -16.43 16.67 8.53
N TYR A 49 -16.94 15.47 8.27
CA TYR A 49 -18.25 15.24 7.63
C TYR A 49 -19.41 15.06 8.62
N GLY A 50 -19.20 15.30 9.92
CA GLY A 50 -20.18 15.03 10.98
C GLY A 50 -20.16 13.57 11.47
N PRO A 51 -21.05 13.21 12.43
CA PRO A 51 -21.13 11.85 12.95
C PRO A 51 -21.60 10.86 11.89
N THR A 52 -21.16 9.61 12.01
CA THR A 52 -21.64 8.51 11.16
C THR A 52 -23.05 8.07 11.58
N ILE A 53 -23.82 7.59 10.61
CA ILE A 53 -25.15 7.00 10.79
C ILE A 53 -24.98 5.49 10.68
N ALA A 54 -25.53 4.76 11.66
CA ALA A 54 -25.51 3.30 11.66
C ALA A 54 -26.13 2.75 10.37
N ASP A 55 -25.37 1.91 9.66
CA ASP A 55 -25.83 1.26 8.44
C ASP A 55 -26.79 0.12 8.77
N PRO A 56 -28.03 0.13 8.26
CA PRO A 56 -28.97 -0.99 8.46
C PRO A 56 -28.44 -2.34 7.97
N ALA A 57 -27.55 -2.36 6.97
CA ALA A 57 -26.91 -3.57 6.48
C ALA A 57 -25.66 -3.98 7.29
N GLY A 58 -25.19 -3.13 8.20
CA GLY A 58 -24.03 -3.39 9.06
C GLY A 58 -22.69 -3.47 8.32
N LEU A 59 -22.57 -2.86 7.13
CA LEU A 59 -21.35 -2.88 6.33
C LEU A 59 -20.46 -1.67 6.64
N ILE A 60 -20.98 -0.45 6.52
CA ILE A 60 -20.21 0.78 6.77
C ILE A 60 -21.09 1.92 7.25
N ASP A 61 -20.84 2.41 8.46
CA ASP A 61 -21.50 3.59 8.99
C ASP A 61 -20.95 4.84 8.31
N LEU A 62 -21.83 5.60 7.62
CA LEU A 62 -21.44 6.78 6.83
C LEU A 62 -22.06 8.07 7.38
N PRO A 63 -21.40 9.22 7.25
CA PRO A 63 -22.01 10.51 7.59
C PRO A 63 -23.23 10.83 6.74
N ALA A 64 -24.08 11.73 7.25
CA ALA A 64 -25.27 12.17 6.51
C ALA A 64 -24.90 12.72 5.11
N GLY A 65 -25.61 12.25 4.08
CA GLY A 65 -25.39 12.66 2.68
C GLY A 65 -24.41 11.77 1.90
N PHE A 66 -23.76 10.81 2.56
CA PHE A 66 -22.94 9.79 1.92
C PHE A 66 -23.73 8.50 1.69
N SER A 67 -23.35 7.76 0.65
CA SER A 67 -23.89 6.43 0.33
C SER A 67 -22.79 5.56 -0.25
N TYR A 68 -22.92 4.25 -0.13
CA TYR A 68 -22.02 3.29 -0.76
C TYR A 68 -22.78 2.33 -1.67
N ARG A 69 -22.03 1.60 -2.49
CA ARG A 69 -22.51 0.44 -3.23
C ARG A 69 -21.44 -0.64 -3.18
N VAL A 70 -21.86 -1.88 -2.93
CA VAL A 70 -20.98 -3.04 -3.04
C VAL A 70 -20.72 -3.30 -4.52
N ILE A 71 -19.44 -3.25 -4.93
CA ILE A 71 -19.02 -3.47 -6.31
C ILE A 71 -18.35 -4.83 -6.54
N SER A 72 -18.03 -5.57 -5.48
CA SER A 72 -17.45 -6.90 -5.55
C SER A 72 -17.51 -7.54 -4.17
N GLN A 73 -17.93 -8.80 -4.08
CA GLN A 73 -17.99 -9.54 -2.83
C GLN A 73 -17.29 -10.90 -2.96
N PHE A 74 -16.67 -11.36 -1.88
CA PHE A 74 -16.10 -12.71 -1.79
C PHE A 74 -17.10 -13.77 -2.26
N GLY A 75 -16.66 -14.67 -3.14
CA GLY A 75 -17.49 -15.75 -3.65
C GLY A 75 -18.33 -15.40 -4.87
N ASP A 76 -18.39 -14.13 -5.27
CA ASP A 76 -19.02 -13.76 -6.54
C ASP A 76 -18.28 -14.37 -7.72
N ARG A 77 -19.02 -14.67 -8.79
CA ARG A 77 -18.43 -15.09 -10.06
C ARG A 77 -17.91 -13.87 -10.82
N MET A 78 -16.64 -13.93 -11.21
CA MET A 78 -15.99 -12.94 -12.05
C MET A 78 -16.28 -13.22 -13.53
N SER A 79 -16.01 -12.24 -14.40
CA SER A 79 -16.24 -12.30 -15.84
C SER A 79 -15.39 -13.37 -16.54
N ASP A 80 -14.27 -13.76 -15.95
CA ASP A 80 -13.39 -14.82 -16.43
C ASP A 80 -13.79 -16.23 -15.95
N GLY A 81 -14.94 -16.35 -15.27
CA GLY A 81 -15.48 -17.61 -14.75
C GLY A 81 -14.88 -18.06 -13.41
N ARG A 82 -13.88 -17.35 -12.88
CA ARG A 82 -13.30 -17.59 -11.55
C ARG A 82 -14.13 -16.93 -10.46
N PHE A 83 -13.70 -17.09 -9.21
CA PHE A 83 -14.37 -16.50 -8.05
C PHE A 83 -13.59 -15.32 -7.52
N VAL A 84 -14.29 -14.34 -6.94
CA VAL A 84 -13.66 -13.30 -6.14
C VAL A 84 -13.01 -13.95 -4.92
N PRO A 85 -11.68 -13.79 -4.72
CA PRO A 85 -10.98 -14.30 -3.53
C PRO A 85 -11.35 -13.51 -2.27
N ASP A 86 -11.10 -14.11 -1.10
CA ASP A 86 -11.29 -13.45 0.21
C ASP A 86 -10.16 -12.43 0.50
N ARG A 87 -10.22 -11.78 1.67
CA ARG A 87 -9.16 -10.91 2.21
C ARG A 87 -8.69 -9.85 1.22
N ALA A 88 -9.67 -9.14 0.64
CA ALA A 88 -9.40 -7.94 -0.12
C ALA A 88 -8.60 -6.93 0.73
N ASP A 89 -7.51 -6.43 0.16
CA ASP A 89 -6.61 -5.50 0.82
C ASP A 89 -6.27 -4.32 -0.12
N GLY A 90 -5.02 -3.83 -0.13
CA GLY A 90 -4.59 -2.67 -0.88
C GLY A 90 -5.00 -2.67 -2.34
N MET A 91 -5.39 -1.49 -2.83
CA MET A 91 -5.98 -1.33 -4.14
C MET A 91 -5.57 -0.01 -4.79
N GLY A 92 -5.24 -0.06 -6.08
CA GLY A 92 -5.00 1.11 -6.92
C GLY A 92 -6.22 1.42 -7.81
N CYS A 93 -6.48 2.70 -8.07
CA CYS A 93 -7.50 3.16 -9.01
C CYS A 93 -6.86 3.88 -10.20
N PHE A 94 -7.21 3.49 -11.42
CA PHE A 94 -6.56 3.94 -12.65
C PHE A 94 -7.59 4.34 -13.69
N ALA A 95 -7.45 5.53 -14.25
CA ALA A 95 -8.26 5.95 -15.38
C ALA A 95 -7.96 5.09 -16.62
N LEU A 96 -9.00 4.65 -17.30
CA LEU A 96 -8.97 3.93 -18.57
C LEU A 96 -9.68 4.72 -19.67
N PRO A 97 -9.37 4.46 -20.95
CA PRO A 97 -10.08 5.09 -22.06
C PRO A 97 -11.59 4.81 -22.05
N GLY A 98 -12.36 5.84 -22.43
CA GLY A 98 -13.81 5.76 -22.60
C GLY A 98 -14.60 6.02 -21.32
N GLY A 99 -14.06 6.76 -20.36
CA GLY A 99 -14.76 7.08 -19.10
C GLY A 99 -14.93 5.84 -18.23
N ARG A 100 -13.84 5.11 -18.01
CA ARG A 100 -13.80 3.91 -17.18
C ARG A 100 -12.66 4.01 -16.20
N HIS A 101 -12.76 3.29 -15.09
CA HIS A 101 -11.65 3.08 -14.17
C HIS A 101 -11.37 1.58 -13.97
N ALA A 102 -10.10 1.24 -13.82
CA ALA A 102 -9.67 -0.05 -13.30
C ALA A 102 -9.32 0.08 -11.82
N LEU A 103 -9.83 -0.83 -11.01
CA LEU A 103 -9.41 -1.06 -9.64
C LEU A 103 -8.59 -2.36 -9.60
N VAL A 104 -7.29 -2.28 -9.32
CA VAL A 104 -6.43 -3.46 -9.14
C VAL A 104 -6.27 -3.70 -7.65
N ARG A 105 -6.81 -4.81 -7.15
CA ARG A 105 -6.99 -5.10 -5.73
C ARG A 105 -6.24 -6.35 -5.31
N ASN A 106 -5.47 -6.26 -4.25
CA ASN A 106 -4.77 -7.38 -3.63
C ASN A 106 -5.70 -8.33 -2.88
N HIS A 107 -5.21 -9.54 -2.67
CA HIS A 107 -5.81 -10.55 -1.81
C HIS A 107 -4.77 -11.13 -0.85
N GLU A 108 -4.89 -10.79 0.43
CA GLU A 108 -3.91 -11.08 1.48
C GLU A 108 -4.06 -12.52 2.03
N LEU A 109 -4.05 -13.50 1.11
CA LEU A 109 -4.32 -14.88 1.44
C LEU A 109 -3.03 -15.65 1.76
N PRO A 110 -2.93 -16.28 2.95
CA PRO A 110 -1.83 -17.19 3.26
C PRO A 110 -2.04 -18.56 2.60
N ILE A 111 -0.97 -19.37 2.56
CA ILE A 111 -0.93 -20.69 1.90
C ILE A 111 -2.08 -21.62 2.34
N ASN A 112 -2.43 -21.63 3.63
CA ASN A 112 -3.48 -22.50 4.18
C ASN A 112 -4.91 -22.06 3.85
N ARG A 113 -5.09 -21.02 3.03
CA ARG A 113 -6.39 -20.49 2.57
C ARG A 113 -6.63 -20.76 1.08
N ILE A 114 -6.11 -21.87 0.56
CA ILE A 114 -6.20 -22.27 -0.86
C ILE A 114 -7.65 -22.30 -1.40
N ASP A 115 -8.61 -22.65 -0.54
CA ASP A 115 -10.04 -22.75 -0.90
C ASP A 115 -10.75 -21.39 -0.92
N ASP A 116 -10.13 -20.36 -0.36
CA ASP A 116 -10.62 -18.97 -0.35
C ASP A 116 -10.08 -18.16 -1.54
N GLY A 117 -9.14 -18.73 -2.30
CA GLY A 117 -8.57 -18.15 -3.53
C GLY A 117 -9.51 -18.20 -4.74
N ALA A 118 -9.10 -17.57 -5.85
CA ALA A 118 -9.90 -17.46 -7.07
C ALA A 118 -10.33 -18.81 -7.68
N MET A 119 -9.52 -19.84 -7.43
CA MET A 119 -9.73 -21.19 -7.96
C MET A 119 -10.52 -22.11 -7.04
N ARG A 120 -10.81 -21.70 -5.79
CA ARG A 120 -11.52 -22.52 -4.79
C ARG A 120 -10.88 -23.89 -4.60
N GLY A 121 -9.56 -23.91 -4.41
CA GLY A 121 -8.79 -25.13 -4.25
C GLY A 121 -8.68 -26.03 -5.48
N ARG A 122 -9.12 -25.59 -6.67
CA ARG A 122 -9.02 -26.40 -7.90
C ARG A 122 -7.71 -26.15 -8.64
N ASN A 123 -7.17 -27.22 -9.21
CA ASN A 123 -6.09 -27.15 -10.18
C ASN A 123 -6.56 -26.51 -11.49
N ALA A 124 -5.76 -25.60 -12.02
CA ALA A 124 -5.87 -25.17 -13.41
C ALA A 124 -4.51 -24.69 -13.94
N ASP A 125 -4.37 -24.81 -15.24
CA ASP A 125 -3.20 -24.39 -16.00
C ASP A 125 -3.36 -22.93 -16.42
N PHE A 126 -2.52 -22.06 -15.85
CA PHE A 126 -2.44 -20.63 -16.13
C PHE A 126 -1.14 -20.04 -15.53
N PRO A 127 -0.69 -18.86 -15.96
CA PRO A 127 0.49 -18.22 -15.37
C PRO A 127 0.31 -17.97 -13.87
N ALA A 128 1.18 -18.55 -13.05
CA ALA A 128 1.19 -18.39 -11.60
C ALA A 128 2.64 -18.36 -11.13
N PHE A 129 2.98 -17.46 -10.19
CA PHE A 129 4.35 -17.36 -9.67
C PHE A 129 4.79 -18.66 -9.01
N ASP A 130 3.93 -19.20 -8.15
CA ASP A 130 4.16 -20.46 -7.46
C ASP A 130 2.89 -21.30 -7.27
N ARG A 131 3.11 -22.59 -7.00
CA ARG A 131 2.09 -23.62 -6.83
C ARG A 131 2.45 -24.53 -5.66
N LEU A 132 1.44 -25.09 -5.01
CA LEU A 132 1.60 -26.22 -4.12
C LEU A 132 2.15 -27.44 -4.89
N SER A 133 2.69 -28.41 -4.15
CA SER A 133 3.24 -29.65 -4.73
C SER A 133 2.22 -30.49 -5.52
N ASP A 134 0.93 -30.28 -5.29
CA ASP A 134 -0.17 -30.92 -6.04
C ASP A 134 -0.62 -30.13 -7.29
N GLY A 135 0.07 -29.04 -7.62
CA GLY A 135 -0.16 -28.21 -8.80
C GLY A 135 -1.09 -27.02 -8.59
N ARG A 136 -1.70 -26.84 -7.40
CA ARG A 136 -2.64 -25.74 -7.15
C ARG A 136 -1.89 -24.42 -7.03
N ALA A 137 -2.29 -23.39 -7.79
CA ALA A 137 -1.73 -22.05 -7.64
C ALA A 137 -2.02 -21.49 -6.24
N LEU A 138 -1.02 -20.82 -5.65
CA LEU A 138 -1.18 -20.19 -4.35
C LEU A 138 -2.28 -19.11 -4.37
N PRO A 139 -2.99 -18.90 -3.23
CA PRO A 139 -4.31 -18.28 -3.24
C PRO A 139 -4.34 -16.75 -3.31
N GLY A 140 -3.21 -16.08 -3.09
CA GLY A 140 -3.13 -14.62 -3.14
C GLY A 140 -3.17 -14.07 -4.56
N GLY A 141 -2.58 -12.89 -4.73
CA GLY A 141 -2.48 -12.18 -6.00
C GLY A 141 -3.42 -11.00 -6.07
N THR A 142 -3.89 -10.68 -7.28
CA THR A 142 -4.74 -9.51 -7.52
C THR A 142 -5.93 -9.84 -8.39
N THR A 143 -7.04 -9.14 -8.16
CA THR A 143 -8.14 -9.06 -9.11
C THR A 143 -8.24 -7.64 -9.66
N THR A 144 -8.72 -7.50 -10.91
CA THR A 144 -9.00 -6.21 -11.52
C THR A 144 -10.50 -6.06 -11.76
N ILE A 145 -11.08 -4.96 -11.28
CA ILE A 145 -12.48 -4.57 -11.51
C ILE A 145 -12.47 -3.39 -12.48
N VAL A 146 -13.21 -3.47 -13.58
CA VAL A 146 -13.41 -2.35 -14.50
C VAL A 146 -14.79 -1.76 -14.27
N LEU A 147 -14.83 -0.47 -13.96
CA LEU A 147 -16.05 0.30 -13.72
C LEU A 147 -16.30 1.27 -14.88
N ASP A 148 -17.56 1.50 -15.21
CA ASP A 148 -18.01 2.60 -16.06
C ASP A 148 -18.31 3.84 -15.23
N ASP A 149 -17.76 5.00 -15.58
CA ASP A 149 -17.82 6.20 -14.75
C ASP A 149 -19.21 6.84 -14.73
N ALA A 150 -19.96 6.70 -15.83
CA ALA A 150 -21.24 7.37 -15.97
C ALA A 150 -22.29 6.77 -15.03
N LYS A 151 -22.20 5.46 -14.74
CA LYS A 151 -23.18 4.73 -13.92
C LYS A 151 -22.57 4.04 -12.71
N GLY A 152 -21.24 3.91 -12.65
CA GLY A 152 -20.54 3.05 -11.71
C GLY A 152 -20.70 1.55 -12.01
N ASP A 153 -21.29 1.17 -13.14
CA ASP A 153 -21.57 -0.23 -13.45
C ASP A 153 -20.27 -1.03 -13.57
N ILE A 154 -20.27 -2.27 -13.08
CA ILE A 154 -19.15 -3.19 -13.23
C ILE A 154 -19.18 -3.71 -14.66
N VAL A 155 -18.20 -3.30 -15.46
CA VAL A 155 -18.02 -3.74 -16.86
C VAL A 155 -17.42 -5.14 -16.90
N SER A 156 -16.41 -5.39 -16.07
CA SER A 156 -15.79 -6.70 -15.93
C SER A 156 -15.06 -6.84 -14.60
N GLN A 157 -14.86 -8.07 -14.17
CA GLN A 157 -13.93 -8.41 -13.10
C GLN A 157 -13.16 -9.67 -13.49
N HIS A 158 -11.86 -9.72 -13.21
CA HIS A 158 -11.01 -10.87 -13.55
C HIS A 158 -9.80 -11.01 -12.62
N LEU A 159 -9.20 -12.20 -12.59
CA LEU A 159 -7.92 -12.44 -11.93
C LEU A 159 -6.78 -11.81 -12.75
N SER A 160 -5.93 -10.98 -12.12
CA SER A 160 -4.85 -10.24 -12.78
C SER A 160 -3.44 -10.67 -12.36
N LEU A 161 -3.26 -11.19 -11.14
CA LEU A 161 -2.02 -11.80 -10.67
C LEU A 161 -2.36 -13.06 -9.87
N ALA A 162 -1.54 -14.11 -9.97
CA ALA A 162 -1.77 -15.37 -9.25
C ALA A 162 -0.47 -16.08 -8.86
N GLY A 163 -0.58 -17.01 -7.91
CA GLY A 163 0.55 -17.80 -7.41
C GLY A 163 1.43 -17.06 -6.41
N THR A 164 0.96 -15.93 -5.88
CA THR A 164 1.59 -15.17 -4.78
C THR A 164 0.79 -15.38 -3.49
N ILE A 165 1.32 -14.94 -2.35
CA ILE A 165 0.68 -15.07 -1.03
C ILE A 165 0.82 -13.79 -0.22
N ARG A 166 -0.13 -13.58 0.71
CA ARG A 166 -0.15 -12.43 1.62
C ARG A 166 0.14 -11.11 0.91
N ASN A 167 -0.53 -10.90 -0.22
CA ASN A 167 -0.48 -9.62 -0.92
C ASN A 167 -1.19 -8.59 -0.06
N CYS A 168 -0.44 -7.77 0.68
CA CYS A 168 -0.96 -6.81 1.64
C CYS A 168 -1.36 -5.51 0.93
N ALA A 169 -0.59 -4.44 1.09
CA ALA A 169 -0.79 -3.20 0.35
C ALA A 169 0.10 -3.13 -0.91
N GLY A 170 0.49 -1.92 -1.29
CA GLY A 170 1.15 -1.71 -2.57
C GLY A 170 1.23 -0.25 -2.94
N GLY A 171 1.37 0.01 -4.24
CA GLY A 171 1.54 1.35 -4.77
C GLY A 171 1.09 1.50 -6.20
N THR A 172 0.45 2.63 -6.52
CA THR A 172 0.21 3.00 -7.92
C THR A 172 1.50 3.55 -8.54
N THR A 173 1.73 3.23 -9.81
CA THR A 173 2.82 3.80 -10.59
C THR A 173 2.32 4.93 -11.50
N PRO A 174 3.17 5.93 -11.82
CA PRO A 174 2.83 6.99 -12.75
C PRO A 174 2.59 6.52 -14.20
N TRP A 175 2.98 5.29 -14.53
CA TRP A 175 2.81 4.69 -15.84
C TRP A 175 1.63 3.71 -15.93
N GLY A 176 0.76 3.68 -14.90
CA GLY A 176 -0.52 2.99 -14.98
C GLY A 176 -0.48 1.51 -14.58
N SER A 177 0.31 1.17 -13.57
CA SER A 177 0.36 -0.17 -12.98
C SER A 177 0.23 -0.11 -11.46
N TRP A 178 -0.14 -1.25 -10.88
CA TRP A 178 -0.16 -1.49 -9.45
C TRP A 178 1.05 -2.35 -9.05
N LEU A 179 1.76 -1.92 -8.01
CA LEU A 179 2.78 -2.73 -7.34
C LEU A 179 2.11 -3.49 -6.21
N SER A 180 2.03 -4.82 -6.33
CA SER A 180 1.49 -5.71 -5.30
C SER A 180 2.63 -6.23 -4.43
N CYS A 181 2.53 -6.07 -3.12
CA CYS A 181 3.57 -6.41 -2.16
C CYS A 181 3.22 -7.70 -1.40
N GLU A 182 4.08 -8.73 -1.45
CA GLU A 182 3.96 -9.86 -0.52
C GLU A 182 4.55 -9.49 0.84
N GLU A 183 3.72 -9.50 1.87
CA GLU A 183 4.13 -9.32 3.27
C GLU A 183 4.49 -10.68 3.88
N ASP A 184 5.43 -11.40 3.26
CA ASP A 184 5.75 -12.79 3.63
C ASP A 184 7.23 -13.12 3.43
N MET A 185 7.76 -14.11 4.15
CA MET A 185 9.15 -14.56 4.00
C MET A 185 9.30 -16.08 3.86
N THR A 186 8.21 -16.78 3.54
CA THR A 186 8.22 -18.23 3.35
C THR A 186 9.22 -18.62 2.27
N ARG A 187 10.06 -19.59 2.60
CA ARG A 187 11.11 -20.13 1.72
C ARG A 187 10.59 -21.35 0.96
N ALA A 188 11.13 -21.55 -0.25
CA ALA A 188 10.92 -22.79 -1.00
C ALA A 188 11.21 -24.02 -0.14
N GLY A 189 10.35 -25.04 -0.24
CA GLY A 189 10.42 -26.26 0.59
C GLY A 189 9.58 -26.20 1.86
N ASN A 190 9.13 -25.02 2.29
CA ASN A 190 8.22 -24.86 3.44
C ASN A 190 6.74 -24.82 3.01
N GLY A 191 6.33 -25.78 2.18
CA GLY A 191 4.97 -25.87 1.63
C GLY A 191 4.73 -25.09 0.32
N VAL A 192 5.76 -24.41 -0.17
CA VAL A 192 5.80 -23.62 -1.41
C VAL A 192 6.98 -24.05 -2.28
N GLY A 193 6.88 -23.86 -3.60
CA GLY A 193 7.91 -24.19 -4.58
C GLY A 193 8.95 -23.10 -4.80
N GLN A 194 8.62 -21.86 -4.46
CA GLN A 194 9.48 -20.68 -4.60
C GLN A 194 9.65 -19.94 -3.27
N ASP A 195 10.68 -19.10 -3.19
CA ASP A 195 10.80 -18.13 -2.11
C ASP A 195 9.81 -16.98 -2.32
N HIS A 196 9.15 -16.52 -1.25
CA HIS A 196 8.20 -15.40 -1.23
C HIS A 196 8.75 -14.18 -0.50
N GLY A 197 8.05 -13.04 -0.65
CA GLY A 197 8.43 -11.74 -0.09
C GLY A 197 8.87 -10.76 -1.16
N TRP A 198 8.22 -10.78 -2.32
CA TRP A 198 8.57 -9.95 -3.47
C TRP A 198 7.47 -8.95 -3.81
N VAL A 199 7.87 -7.95 -4.59
CA VAL A 199 6.95 -7.01 -5.26
C VAL A 199 6.69 -7.48 -6.69
N PHE A 200 5.44 -7.38 -7.13
CA PHE A 200 4.99 -7.72 -8.48
C PHE A 200 4.31 -6.51 -9.13
N GLU A 201 4.51 -6.32 -10.43
CA GLU A 201 3.87 -5.23 -11.17
C GLU A 201 2.69 -5.74 -12.02
N VAL A 202 1.53 -5.11 -11.86
CA VAL A 202 0.29 -5.46 -12.56
C VAL A 202 -0.23 -4.23 -13.33
N PRO A 203 -0.07 -4.16 -14.66
CA PRO A 203 -0.64 -3.08 -15.46
C PRO A 203 -2.16 -3.00 -15.33
N ALA A 204 -2.69 -1.81 -15.05
CA ALA A 204 -4.12 -1.62 -14.85
C ALA A 204 -4.95 -1.86 -16.13
N SER A 205 -4.30 -1.77 -17.29
CA SER A 205 -4.90 -2.07 -18.60
C SER A 205 -4.93 -3.57 -18.94
N ALA A 206 -4.34 -4.44 -18.10
CA ALA A 206 -4.34 -5.88 -18.33
C ALA A 206 -5.77 -6.45 -18.28
N ARG A 207 -6.14 -7.21 -19.31
CA ARG A 207 -7.48 -7.81 -19.45
C ARG A 207 -7.58 -9.23 -18.88
N GLY A 208 -6.56 -9.68 -18.15
CA GLY A 208 -6.42 -11.02 -17.61
C GLY A 208 -5.14 -11.15 -16.80
N LEU A 209 -4.73 -12.38 -16.55
CA LEU A 209 -3.49 -12.70 -15.84
C LEU A 209 -2.27 -12.14 -16.56
N VAL A 210 -1.40 -11.49 -15.79
CA VAL A 210 -0.07 -11.07 -16.22
C VAL A 210 0.94 -12.20 -16.03
N ASP A 211 2.11 -12.09 -16.67
CA ASP A 211 3.25 -12.94 -16.34
C ASP A 211 3.79 -12.55 -14.95
N PRO A 212 3.76 -13.44 -13.95
CA PRO A 212 3.97 -13.07 -12.55
C PRO A 212 5.47 -13.03 -12.22
N GLN A 213 6.17 -12.03 -12.75
CA GLN A 213 7.61 -11.85 -12.54
C GLN A 213 7.88 -11.03 -11.26
N PRO A 214 8.61 -11.57 -10.27
CA PRO A 214 8.99 -10.81 -9.08
C PRO A 214 10.08 -9.78 -9.43
N ILE A 215 9.95 -8.56 -8.91
CA ILE A 215 10.94 -7.49 -9.06
C ILE A 215 12.04 -7.69 -8.00
N ARG A 216 12.87 -8.72 -8.17
CA ARG A 216 13.84 -9.16 -7.16
C ARG A 216 14.81 -8.06 -6.69
N ALA A 217 15.12 -7.09 -7.55
CA ALA A 217 16.00 -5.98 -7.23
C ALA A 217 15.41 -4.99 -6.20
N MET A 218 14.10 -5.06 -5.91
CA MET A 218 13.46 -4.36 -4.79
C MET A 218 13.70 -5.03 -3.43
N GLY A 219 14.32 -6.22 -3.43
CA GLY A 219 14.64 -6.98 -2.23
C GLY A 219 13.52 -7.88 -1.73
N ARG A 220 13.90 -8.82 -0.86
CA ARG A 220 13.03 -9.79 -0.20
C ARG A 220 12.90 -9.46 1.27
N PHE A 221 11.70 -9.08 1.69
CA PHE A 221 11.33 -8.78 3.07
C PHE A 221 9.80 -8.75 3.19
N ASN A 222 9.27 -8.50 4.39
CA ASN A 222 7.84 -8.30 4.61
C ASN A 222 7.39 -6.96 4.01
N HIS A 223 7.17 -6.89 2.70
CA HIS A 223 6.74 -5.65 2.04
C HIS A 223 5.31 -5.31 2.44
N GLU A 224 5.09 -4.12 2.99
CA GLU A 224 3.73 -3.63 3.17
C GLU A 224 3.27 -2.89 1.91
N ALA A 225 3.88 -1.73 1.65
CA ALA A 225 3.38 -0.77 0.67
C ALA A 225 4.52 -0.15 -0.13
N ALA A 226 4.15 0.46 -1.25
CA ALA A 226 5.08 1.09 -2.17
C ALA A 226 4.57 2.47 -2.59
N ALA A 227 5.49 3.43 -2.74
CA ALA A 227 5.16 4.74 -3.31
C ALA A 227 6.22 5.13 -4.34
N VAL A 228 5.78 5.57 -5.51
CA VAL A 228 6.70 5.99 -6.58
C VAL A 228 6.79 7.50 -6.60
N ASP A 229 8.00 8.07 -6.54
CA ASP A 229 8.20 9.48 -6.86
C ASP A 229 7.93 9.67 -8.36
N PRO A 230 6.87 10.41 -8.75
CA PRO A 230 6.47 10.50 -10.15
C PRO A 230 7.52 11.18 -11.03
N ARG A 231 8.41 11.99 -10.44
CA ARG A 231 9.44 12.74 -11.17
C ARG A 231 10.63 11.86 -11.52
N THR A 232 11.05 11.00 -10.60
CA THR A 232 12.29 10.22 -10.72
C THR A 232 12.05 8.76 -11.08
N GLY A 233 10.89 8.20 -10.72
CA GLY A 233 10.61 6.77 -10.81
C GLY A 233 11.23 5.94 -9.69
N ILE A 234 11.83 6.58 -8.68
CA ILE A 234 12.30 5.90 -7.46
C ILE A 234 11.09 5.36 -6.72
N VAL A 235 11.19 4.10 -6.27
CA VAL A 235 10.13 3.41 -5.53
C VAL A 235 10.55 3.34 -4.07
N TYR A 236 9.75 3.87 -3.16
CA TYR A 236 9.93 3.80 -1.72
C TYR A 236 9.10 2.64 -1.19
N LEU A 237 9.69 1.84 -0.28
CA LEU A 237 9.11 0.59 0.20
C LEU A 237 9.18 0.55 1.72
N THR A 238 8.12 0.06 2.34
CA THR A 238 8.00 -0.14 3.78
C THR A 238 8.07 -1.61 4.14
N GLU A 239 8.52 -1.90 5.36
CA GLU A 239 8.61 -3.25 5.91
C GLU A 239 7.84 -3.35 7.23
N ASP A 240 6.81 -4.20 7.27
CA ASP A 240 6.03 -4.44 8.50
C ASP A 240 6.75 -5.44 9.41
N ARG A 241 7.77 -4.90 10.10
CA ARG A 241 8.50 -5.56 11.19
C ARG A 241 8.76 -4.53 12.29
N ASP A 242 8.81 -5.01 13.54
CA ASP A 242 9.15 -4.19 14.71
C ASP A 242 10.53 -3.53 14.63
N ASP A 243 11.42 -4.07 13.79
CA ASP A 243 12.79 -3.62 13.53
C ASP A 243 13.05 -3.39 12.02
N GLY A 244 12.00 -3.09 11.26
CA GLY A 244 12.06 -2.82 9.82
C GLY A 244 12.86 -1.55 9.45
N LEU A 245 13.11 -1.37 8.16
CA LEU A 245 13.71 -0.15 7.61
C LEU A 245 12.75 0.54 6.62
N LEU A 246 13.04 1.79 6.28
CA LEU A 246 12.48 2.45 5.10
C LEU A 246 13.46 2.31 3.93
N TYR A 247 12.98 1.74 2.83
CA TYR A 247 13.81 1.48 1.66
C TYR A 247 13.47 2.42 0.50
N ARG A 248 14.42 2.59 -0.41
CA ARG A 248 14.16 3.10 -1.76
C ARG A 248 14.89 2.27 -2.81
N PHE A 249 14.20 1.98 -3.89
CA PHE A 249 14.71 1.32 -5.07
C PHE A 249 14.92 2.34 -6.19
N LEU A 250 16.14 2.41 -6.71
CA LEU A 250 16.53 3.24 -7.84
C LEU A 250 16.54 2.35 -9.09
N PRO A 251 15.51 2.41 -9.95
CA PRO A 251 15.50 1.59 -11.16
C PRO A 251 16.62 2.01 -12.11
N ASN A 252 17.20 1.04 -12.83
CA ASN A 252 18.14 1.29 -13.91
C ASN A 252 17.49 2.09 -15.04
N GLU A 253 16.19 1.87 -15.27
CA GLU A 253 15.39 2.56 -16.27
C GLU A 253 14.00 2.88 -15.72
N ARG A 254 13.64 4.17 -15.73
CA ARG A 254 12.36 4.66 -15.21
C ARG A 254 11.20 3.94 -15.92
N GLY A 255 10.30 3.36 -15.13
CA GLY A 255 9.12 2.65 -15.63
C GLY A 255 9.38 1.23 -16.14
N GLN A 256 10.60 0.71 -16.01
CA GLN A 256 10.95 -0.66 -16.41
C GLN A 256 11.64 -1.38 -15.25
N LEU A 257 10.85 -1.64 -14.20
CA LEU A 257 11.34 -2.10 -12.89
C LEU A 257 12.05 -3.46 -12.96
N LEU A 258 11.64 -4.34 -13.88
CA LEU A 258 12.25 -5.66 -14.11
C LEU A 258 13.68 -5.58 -14.70
N LYS A 259 14.12 -4.43 -15.23
CA LYS A 259 15.51 -4.22 -15.66
C LYS A 259 16.50 -4.05 -14.50
N GLY A 260 16.02 -4.22 -13.27
CA GLY A 260 16.82 -4.12 -12.07
C GLY A 260 17.14 -2.68 -11.67
N GLY A 261 17.97 -2.55 -10.66
CA GLY A 261 18.29 -1.27 -10.03
C GLY A 261 19.10 -1.47 -8.76
N ARG A 262 19.18 -0.43 -7.94
CA ARG A 262 19.84 -0.48 -6.62
C ARG A 262 18.85 -0.27 -5.51
N LEU A 263 18.92 -1.10 -4.47
CA LEU A 263 18.16 -0.93 -3.25
C LEU A 263 18.99 -0.19 -2.20
N GLN A 264 18.37 0.77 -1.53
CA GLN A 264 19.00 1.54 -0.46
C GLN A 264 18.06 1.62 0.75
N ALA A 265 18.62 1.82 1.94
CA ALA A 265 17.84 2.13 3.14
C ALA A 265 18.13 3.54 3.67
N LEU A 266 17.10 4.16 4.25
CA LEU A 266 17.18 5.49 4.85
C LEU A 266 18.08 5.46 6.09
N ALA A 267 18.94 6.45 6.22
CA ALA A 267 19.79 6.65 7.39
C ALA A 267 19.81 8.14 7.77
N LEU A 268 20.11 8.44 9.04
CA LEU A 268 20.41 9.80 9.45
C LEU A 268 21.85 10.18 9.06
N LEU A 269 22.09 11.47 8.83
CA LEU A 269 23.47 11.96 8.70
C LEU A 269 24.28 11.75 9.98
N ASP A 270 23.64 11.87 11.15
CA ASP A 270 24.23 11.51 12.42
C ASP A 270 24.29 9.97 12.56
N PRO A 271 25.49 9.35 12.51
CA PRO A 271 25.62 7.90 12.56
C PRO A 271 25.39 7.33 13.96
N ALA A 272 25.32 8.16 15.01
CA ALA A 272 25.05 7.69 16.37
C ALA A 272 23.57 7.33 16.58
N ARG A 273 22.67 7.84 15.74
CA ARG A 273 21.22 7.62 15.84
C ARG A 273 20.76 6.63 14.77
N THR A 274 20.48 5.40 15.20
CA THR A 274 20.12 4.28 14.31
C THR A 274 18.76 3.65 14.67
N ASP A 275 18.02 4.27 15.57
CA ASP A 275 16.70 3.83 16.02
C ASP A 275 15.75 5.03 16.09
N SER A 276 14.61 4.96 15.39
CA SER A 276 13.60 6.03 15.39
C SER A 276 12.36 5.70 16.21
N ARG A 277 12.36 4.56 16.91
CA ARG A 277 11.13 3.98 17.48
C ARG A 277 10.72 4.62 18.80
N ASN A 278 11.64 5.33 19.46
CA ASN A 278 11.51 5.91 20.79
C ASN A 278 11.15 4.93 21.93
N TRP A 279 11.32 3.61 21.73
CA TRP A 279 10.91 2.62 22.75
C TRP A 279 11.73 2.61 24.03
N THR A 280 12.96 3.14 23.98
CA THR A 280 13.87 3.19 25.12
C THR A 280 14.20 4.62 25.57
N GLY A 281 13.51 5.62 25.00
CA GLY A 281 13.72 7.05 25.27
C GLY A 281 13.21 7.95 24.14
N GLU A 282 13.05 9.24 24.42
CA GLU A 282 12.64 10.24 23.42
C GLU A 282 13.83 10.71 22.56
N ASP A 283 14.27 9.85 21.63
CA ASP A 283 15.38 10.16 20.72
C ASP A 283 14.93 10.99 19.51
N MET A 284 13.65 10.93 19.14
CA MET A 284 13.06 11.64 18.00
C MET A 284 11.89 12.52 18.47
N ALA A 285 12.05 13.84 18.43
CA ALA A 285 11.01 14.77 18.83
C ALA A 285 9.97 14.99 17.70
N GLN A 286 8.69 15.13 18.07
CA GLN A 286 7.63 15.42 17.11
C GLN A 286 7.89 16.74 16.37
N GLY A 287 7.70 16.73 15.04
CA GLY A 287 7.90 17.91 14.18
C GLY A 287 9.36 18.29 13.93
N GLN A 288 10.31 17.48 14.41
CA GLN A 288 11.74 17.71 14.19
C GLN A 288 12.13 17.40 12.74
N TRP A 289 12.87 18.32 12.13
CA TRP A 289 13.53 18.10 10.84
C TRP A 289 14.89 17.47 11.06
N LEU A 290 15.14 16.34 10.40
CA LEU A 290 16.39 15.60 10.50
C LEU A 290 16.99 15.38 9.11
N PRO A 291 18.28 15.69 8.91
CA PRO A 291 18.93 15.45 7.63
C PRO A 291 19.22 13.95 7.45
N VAL A 292 18.96 13.47 6.24
CA VAL A 292 19.05 12.05 5.89
C VAL A 292 20.07 11.78 4.79
N ARG A 293 20.54 10.54 4.74
CA ARG A 293 21.32 9.94 3.65
C ARG A 293 20.77 8.55 3.36
N TRP A 294 21.36 7.89 2.36
CA TRP A 294 20.94 6.56 1.92
C TRP A 294 22.14 5.63 1.90
N VAL A 295 21.92 4.40 2.35
CA VAL A 295 22.92 3.33 2.41
C VAL A 295 22.59 2.29 1.36
N ASP A 296 23.51 1.98 0.46
CA ASP A 296 23.35 0.88 -0.51
C ASP A 296 23.27 -0.46 0.21
N LEU A 297 22.39 -1.34 -0.27
CA LEU A 297 22.20 -2.68 0.25
C LEU A 297 22.54 -3.74 -0.80
N ASP A 298 23.36 -4.70 -0.40
CA ASP A 298 23.70 -5.88 -1.20
C ASP A 298 22.98 -7.14 -0.67
N GLY A 299 22.99 -8.23 -1.44
CA GLY A 299 22.36 -9.50 -1.03
C GLY A 299 20.87 -9.32 -0.73
N THR A 300 20.15 -8.70 -1.66
CA THR A 300 18.76 -8.27 -1.47
C THR A 300 17.78 -9.43 -1.53
N ASP A 301 18.21 -10.63 -1.94
CA ASP A 301 17.45 -11.87 -1.85
C ASP A 301 17.28 -12.38 -0.40
N ALA A 302 18.20 -11.97 0.48
CA ALA A 302 18.11 -12.07 1.93
C ALA A 302 17.59 -13.42 2.46
N PRO A 303 18.21 -14.56 2.07
CA PRO A 303 17.68 -15.90 2.36
C PRO A 303 17.42 -16.16 3.85
N ASP A 304 18.17 -15.48 4.72
CA ASP A 304 18.11 -15.60 6.17
C ASP A 304 17.18 -14.57 6.86
N ASP A 305 16.37 -13.81 6.10
CA ASP A 305 15.49 -12.76 6.62
C ASP A 305 16.26 -11.71 7.48
N ASP A 306 17.42 -11.30 6.97
CA ASP A 306 18.41 -10.52 7.71
C ASP A 306 18.73 -9.14 7.10
N LEU A 307 18.07 -8.76 6.00
CA LEU A 307 18.37 -7.55 5.23
C LEU A 307 18.30 -6.29 6.11
N ARG A 308 17.23 -6.16 6.91
CA ARG A 308 17.05 -5.04 7.85
C ARG A 308 18.13 -4.98 8.93
N LEU A 309 18.59 -6.16 9.39
CA LEU A 309 19.64 -6.28 10.40
C LEU A 309 21.01 -5.87 9.82
N ARG A 310 21.31 -6.31 8.59
CA ARG A 310 22.51 -5.89 7.85
C ARG A 310 22.48 -4.40 7.54
N GLY A 311 21.35 -3.89 7.06
CA GLY A 311 21.15 -2.47 6.77
C GLY A 311 21.34 -1.61 8.02
N ASN A 312 20.76 -1.99 9.16
CA ASN A 312 20.95 -1.28 10.42
C ASN A 312 22.42 -1.29 10.89
N ARG A 313 23.12 -2.44 10.79
CA ARG A 313 24.57 -2.50 11.06
C ARG A 313 25.39 -1.60 10.13
N ALA A 314 24.93 -1.39 8.90
CA ALA A 314 25.53 -0.45 7.95
C ALA A 314 25.09 1.02 8.20
N GLY A 315 24.29 1.27 9.24
CA GLY A 315 23.90 2.61 9.70
C GLY A 315 22.53 3.07 9.21
N ALA A 316 21.69 2.19 8.64
CA ALA A 316 20.30 2.50 8.34
C ALA A 316 19.47 2.68 9.63
N LEU A 317 18.45 3.54 9.55
CA LEU A 317 17.57 3.88 10.66
C LEU A 317 16.45 2.82 10.79
N ARG A 318 16.28 2.27 11.99
CA ARG A 318 15.16 1.37 12.30
C ARG A 318 13.86 2.12 12.50
N PHE A 319 12.80 1.58 11.91
CA PHE A 319 11.42 2.02 12.06
C PHE A 319 10.59 0.86 12.64
N ALA A 320 9.57 1.19 13.43
CA ALA A 320 8.68 0.21 14.03
C ALA A 320 7.46 0.03 13.13
N ARG A 321 7.31 -1.16 12.56
CA ARG A 321 6.12 -1.57 11.78
C ARG A 321 5.78 -0.56 10.70
N GLY A 322 6.68 -0.43 9.73
CA GLY A 322 6.47 0.44 8.59
C GLY A 322 5.35 -0.13 7.73
N GLU A 323 4.18 0.51 7.76
CA GLU A 323 3.00 0.04 7.03
C GLU A 323 2.74 0.95 5.80
N GLY A 324 1.55 1.55 5.69
CA GLY A 324 1.15 2.37 4.55
C GLY A 324 2.13 3.51 4.23
N ILE A 325 2.38 3.71 2.92
CA ILE A 325 3.20 4.79 2.37
C ILE A 325 2.47 5.48 1.22
N HIS A 326 2.58 6.80 1.15
CA HIS A 326 1.86 7.61 0.16
C HIS A 326 2.70 8.80 -0.30
N TRP A 327 2.59 9.13 -1.58
CA TRP A 327 3.17 10.33 -2.17
C TRP A 327 2.09 11.41 -2.34
N GLY A 328 2.23 12.55 -1.67
CA GLY A 328 1.26 13.65 -1.70
C GLY A 328 1.94 15.01 -1.57
N ASP A 329 1.44 16.03 -2.26
CA ASP A 329 1.94 17.42 -2.18
C ASP A 329 3.46 17.61 -2.36
N GLY A 330 4.10 16.73 -3.14
CA GLY A 330 5.54 16.77 -3.40
C GLY A 330 6.40 16.13 -2.30
N GLU A 331 5.76 15.51 -1.32
CA GLU A 331 6.36 14.84 -0.17
C GLU A 331 5.93 13.36 -0.09
N LEU A 332 6.65 12.61 0.72
CA LEU A 332 6.42 11.19 0.98
C LEU A 332 6.03 11.04 2.45
N PHE A 333 4.90 10.41 2.71
CA PHE A 333 4.40 10.13 4.05
C PHE A 333 4.31 8.63 4.24
N PHE A 334 4.71 8.12 5.40
CA PHE A 334 4.52 6.72 5.75
C PHE A 334 4.20 6.59 7.23
N CYS A 335 3.52 5.52 7.62
CA CYS A 335 3.18 5.25 9.01
C CYS A 335 4.09 4.21 9.64
N CYS A 336 4.35 4.40 10.94
CA CYS A 336 5.01 3.45 11.83
C CYS A 336 4.03 3.09 12.93
N THR A 337 3.36 1.94 12.83
CA THR A 337 2.13 1.67 13.59
C THR A 337 2.35 1.49 15.09
N SER A 338 3.55 1.09 15.50
CA SER A 338 3.95 0.97 16.91
C SER A 338 5.12 1.90 17.28
N GLY A 339 5.43 2.90 16.46
CA GLY A 339 6.55 3.82 16.69
C GLY A 339 6.16 5.12 17.39
N GLY A 340 7.17 5.83 17.92
CA GLY A 340 7.05 7.22 18.36
C GLY A 340 6.47 7.42 19.76
N SER A 341 6.61 6.42 20.64
CA SER A 341 6.31 6.59 22.08
C SER A 341 7.04 7.75 22.71
#